data_AF-A0A6M7WBB9-F1
#
_entry.id   AF-A0A6M7WBB9-F1
#
_cell.length_a   1.000
_cell.length_b   1.000
_cell.length_c   1.000
_cell.angle_alpha   90.00
_cell.angle_beta   90.00
_cell.angle_gamma   90.00
#
_symmetry.space_group_name_H-M   'P 1'
#
loop_
_entity.id
_entity.type
_entity.pdbx_description
1 polymer ?
#
loop_
_entity_poly.entity_id
_entity_poly.type
_entity_poly.pdbx_seq_one_letter_code
_entity_poly.pdbx_strand_id
1 'polypeptide(L)'
;MKLLDTLTGGYASLIVYGIAALAVAAVLAWTYHSGYSSASHTWQVKYDQREAAITEAYNAEISRQAQANAMAKAAEQKRLDELEAANAALEAHIKELSDEANADPDRDRVCLSDGSGMRIDSIH
;
A
#
# COMPACT_ATOMS: atom_id res chain seq x y z
N MET A 1 47.87 -10.81 -61.97
CA MET A 1 48.27 -11.93 -61.08
C MET A 1 49.78 -11.99 -60.91
N LYS A 2 50.60 -12.05 -61.98
CA LYS A 2 52.08 -12.13 -61.87
C LYS A 2 52.76 -11.08 -60.96
N LEU A 3 52.30 -9.82 -60.98
CA LEU A 3 52.88 -8.72 -60.20
C LEU A 3 52.58 -8.81 -58.69
N LEU A 4 51.39 -9.30 -58.32
CA LEU A 4 51.00 -9.54 -56.92
C LEU A 4 51.76 -10.73 -56.36
N ASP A 5 51.90 -11.81 -57.13
CA ASP A 5 52.67 -12.99 -56.70
C ASP A 5 54.16 -12.71 -56.52
N THR A 6 54.74 -11.76 -57.27
CA THR A 6 56.16 -11.36 -57.07
C THR A 6 56.35 -10.51 -55.82
N LEU A 7 55.37 -9.64 -55.49
CA LEU A 7 55.42 -8.77 -54.32
C LEU A 7 55.11 -9.50 -53.00
N THR A 8 54.28 -10.53 -53.06
CA THR A 8 53.85 -11.29 -51.87
C THR A 8 54.51 -12.67 -51.77
N GLY A 9 55.51 -12.97 -52.59
CA GLY A 9 56.23 -14.25 -52.57
C GLY A 9 55.35 -15.49 -52.86
N GLY A 10 54.29 -15.35 -53.67
CA GLY A 10 53.35 -16.43 -53.98
C GLY A 10 52.21 -16.63 -52.96
N TYR A 11 52.14 -15.83 -51.89
CA TYR A 11 51.06 -15.88 -50.89
C TYR A 11 49.86 -14.98 -51.22
N ALA A 12 49.77 -14.44 -52.43
CA ALA A 12 48.75 -13.44 -52.79
C ALA A 12 47.33 -13.98 -52.56
N SER A 13 47.10 -15.25 -52.86
CA SER A 13 45.82 -15.94 -52.61
C SER A 13 45.50 -16.03 -51.12
N LEU A 14 46.46 -16.39 -50.27
CA LEU A 14 46.29 -16.48 -48.81
C LEU A 14 46.01 -15.13 -48.17
N ILE A 15 46.68 -14.07 -48.64
CA ILE A 15 46.41 -12.70 -48.17
C ILE A 15 44.97 -12.29 -48.54
N VAL A 16 44.54 -12.58 -49.77
CA VAL A 16 43.17 -12.28 -50.20
C VAL A 16 42.14 -13.07 -49.38
N TYR A 17 42.36 -14.36 -49.15
CA TYR A 17 41.47 -15.16 -48.30
C TYR A 17 41.48 -14.71 -46.83
N GLY A 18 42.64 -14.28 -46.31
CA GLY A 18 42.76 -13.73 -44.96
C GLY A 18 41.98 -12.44 -44.79
N ILE A 19 42.06 -11.51 -45.75
CA ILE A 19 41.27 -10.28 -45.76
C ILE A 19 39.78 -10.59 -45.89
N ALA A 20 39.40 -11.52 -46.76
CA ALA A 20 38.00 -11.93 -46.91
C ALA A 20 37.44 -12.54 -45.61
N ALA A 21 38.20 -13.40 -44.93
CA ALA A 21 37.80 -13.98 -43.65
C ALA A 21 37.66 -12.92 -42.55
N LEU A 22 38.58 -11.95 -42.48
CA LEU A 22 38.49 -10.83 -41.55
C LEU A 22 37.27 -9.94 -41.82
N ALA A 23 36.95 -9.67 -43.09
CA ALA A 23 35.76 -8.91 -43.45
C ALA A 23 34.47 -9.62 -43.00
N VAL A 24 34.38 -10.94 -43.21
CA VAL A 24 33.24 -11.75 -42.74
C VAL A 24 33.17 -11.73 -41.21
N ALA A 25 34.28 -11.94 -40.52
CA ALA A 25 34.34 -11.91 -39.05
C ALA A 25 33.91 -10.55 -38.48
N ALA A 26 34.33 -9.45 -39.12
CA ALA A 26 33.96 -8.10 -38.71
C ALA A 26 32.45 -7.85 -38.86
N VAL A 27 31.83 -8.29 -39.96
CA VAL A 27 30.38 -8.17 -40.18
C VAL A 27 29.60 -9.01 -39.15
N LEU A 28 30.05 -10.23 -38.85
CA LEU A 28 29.42 -11.08 -37.84
C LEU A 28 29.55 -10.48 -36.43
N ALA A 29 30.72 -9.96 -36.07
CA ALA A 29 30.93 -9.31 -34.78
C ALA A 29 30.05 -8.05 -34.64
N TRP A 30 29.95 -7.25 -35.70
CA TRP A 30 29.11 -6.05 -35.70
C TRP A 30 27.62 -6.39 -35.57
N THR A 31 27.11 -7.33 -36.36
CA THR A 31 25.70 -7.74 -36.27
C THR A 31 25.34 -8.34 -34.91
N TYR A 32 26.23 -9.17 -34.34
CA TYR A 32 26.06 -9.70 -32.99
C TYR A 32 26.05 -8.58 -31.94
N HIS A 33 26.99 -7.63 -32.00
CA HIS A 33 27.07 -6.53 -31.06
C HIS A 33 25.85 -5.60 -31.15
N SER A 34 25.42 -5.23 -32.36
CA SER A 34 24.23 -4.40 -32.58
C SER A 34 22.97 -5.10 -32.10
N GLY A 35 22.83 -6.40 -32.35
CA GLY A 35 21.71 -7.20 -31.84
C GLY A 35 21.68 -7.25 -30.32
N TYR A 36 22.83 -7.49 -29.68
CA TYR A 36 22.95 -7.52 -28.22
C TYR A 36 22.66 -6.15 -27.60
N SER A 37 23.19 -5.07 -28.16
CA SER A 37 22.92 -3.70 -27.69
C SER A 37 21.45 -3.31 -27.82
N SER A 38 20.80 -3.68 -28.93
CA SER A 38 19.37 -3.45 -29.10
C SER A 38 18.54 -4.26 -28.09
N ALA A 39 18.93 -5.50 -27.83
CA ALA A 39 18.26 -6.35 -26.85
C ALA A 39 18.44 -5.80 -25.43
N SER A 40 19.65 -5.41 -25.03
CA SER A 40 19.94 -4.85 -23.70
C SER A 40 19.16 -3.56 -23.47
N HIS A 41 19.13 -2.66 -24.46
CA HIS A 41 18.32 -1.44 -24.39
C HIS A 41 16.83 -1.75 -24.26
N THR A 42 16.30 -2.70 -25.03
CA THR A 42 14.88 -3.10 -24.95
C THR A 42 14.52 -3.64 -23.57
N TRP A 43 15.39 -4.44 -22.98
CA TRP A 43 15.18 -4.98 -21.63
C TRP A 43 15.33 -3.92 -20.55
N GLN A 44 16.28 -2.99 -20.69
CA GLN A 44 16.42 -1.86 -19.79
C GLN A 44 15.15 -1.02 -19.77
N VAL A 45 14.63 -0.64 -20.95
CA VAL A 45 13.37 0.12 -21.04
C VAL A 45 12.20 -0.62 -20.39
N LYS A 46 12.08 -1.94 -20.63
CA LYS A 46 11.04 -2.74 -19.98
C LYS A 46 11.18 -2.77 -18.46
N TYR A 47 12.41 -2.81 -17.96
CA TYR A 47 12.69 -2.79 -16.53
C TYR A 47 12.32 -1.44 -15.92
N ASP A 48 12.79 -0.34 -16.52
CA ASP A 48 12.52 1.03 -16.06
C ASP A 48 11.01 1.32 -16.05
N GLN A 49 10.29 0.89 -17.09
CA GLN A 49 8.83 1.00 -17.16
C GLN A 49 8.13 0.20 -16.05
N ARG A 50 8.60 -1.02 -15.77
CA ARG A 50 8.05 -1.84 -14.69
C ARG A 50 8.32 -1.21 -13.32
N GLU A 51 9.52 -0.71 -13.10
CA GLU A 51 9.89 -0.07 -11.84
C GLU A 51 9.05 1.18 -11.60
N ALA A 52 8.89 2.04 -12.62
CA ALA A 52 8.00 3.19 -12.55
C ALA A 52 6.55 2.79 -12.22
N ALA A 53 6.01 1.79 -12.90
CA ALA A 53 4.65 1.30 -12.66
C ALA A 53 4.46 0.71 -11.25
N ILE A 54 5.47 0.01 -10.74
CA ILE A 54 5.46 -0.53 -9.36
C ILE A 54 5.48 0.62 -8.36
N THR A 55 6.33 1.63 -8.54
CA THR A 55 6.39 2.80 -7.65
C THR A 55 5.07 3.56 -7.65
N GLU A 56 4.46 3.76 -8.82
CA GLU A 56 3.15 4.40 -8.94
C GLU A 56 2.06 3.62 -8.19
N ALA A 57 1.97 2.30 -8.44
CA ALA A 57 1.00 1.44 -7.76
C ALA A 57 1.20 1.40 -6.24
N TYR A 58 2.46 1.37 -5.79
CA TYR A 58 2.82 1.42 -4.37
C TYR A 58 2.38 2.73 -3.71
N ASN A 59 2.65 3.87 -4.35
CA ASN A 59 2.26 5.18 -3.84
C ASN A 59 0.72 5.35 -3.81
N ALA A 60 0.03 4.84 -4.82
CA ALA A 60 -1.43 4.82 -4.85
C ALA A 60 -2.00 3.99 -3.68
N GLU A 61 -1.41 2.83 -3.40
CA GLU A 61 -1.84 1.96 -2.31
C GLU A 61 -1.57 2.59 -0.92
N ILE A 62 -0.41 3.22 -0.73
CA ILE A 62 -0.13 4.01 0.48
C ILE A 62 -1.20 5.07 0.67
N SER A 63 -1.54 5.81 -0.40
CA SER A 63 -2.52 6.89 -0.33
C SER A 63 -3.92 6.36 0.02
N ARG A 64 -4.32 5.22 -0.58
CA ARG A 64 -5.58 4.53 -0.27
C ARG A 64 -5.64 4.10 1.19
N GLN A 65 -4.57 3.49 1.72
CA GLN A 65 -4.49 3.07 3.11
C GLN A 65 -4.51 4.26 4.07
N ALA A 66 -3.78 5.34 3.76
CA ALA A 66 -3.78 6.56 4.56
C ALA A 66 -5.17 7.19 4.64
N GLN A 67 -5.89 7.26 3.52
CA GLN A 67 -7.27 7.76 3.49
C GLN A 67 -8.21 6.87 4.31
N ALA A 68 -8.16 5.55 4.13
CA ALA A 68 -8.98 4.61 4.88
C ALA A 68 -8.73 4.73 6.40
N ASN A 69 -7.47 4.84 6.81
CA ASN A 69 -7.09 5.02 8.21
C ASN A 69 -7.57 6.36 8.78
N ALA A 70 -7.49 7.45 8.00
CA ALA A 70 -8.01 8.75 8.43
C ALA A 70 -9.54 8.71 8.62
N MET A 71 -10.27 8.07 7.71
CA MET A 71 -11.72 7.88 7.84
C MET A 71 -12.08 7.02 9.05
N ALA A 72 -11.35 5.93 9.28
CA ALA A 72 -11.55 5.07 10.45
C ALA A 72 -11.32 5.85 11.75
N LYS A 73 -10.23 6.61 11.85
CA LYS A 73 -9.96 7.46 13.03
C LYS A 73 -11.05 8.49 13.27
N ALA A 74 -11.57 9.13 12.22
CA ALA A 74 -12.66 10.09 12.35
C ALA A 74 -13.96 9.42 12.82
N ALA A 75 -14.27 8.21 12.33
CA ALA A 75 -15.43 7.44 12.78
C ALA A 75 -15.30 7.01 14.24
N GLU A 76 -14.13 6.53 14.65
CA GLU A 76 -13.85 6.16 16.04
C GLU A 76 -13.91 7.37 16.97
N GLN A 77 -13.37 8.53 16.57
CA GLN A 77 -13.49 9.76 17.37
C GLN A 77 -14.95 10.11 17.62
N LYS A 78 -15.79 10.05 16.58
CA LYS A 78 -17.23 10.29 16.73
C LYS A 78 -17.88 9.30 17.71
N ARG A 79 -17.48 8.03 17.67
CA ARG A 79 -17.98 7.02 18.61
C ARG A 79 -17.53 7.26 20.04
N LEU A 80 -16.31 7.75 20.24
CA LEU A 80 -15.83 8.15 21.56
C LEU A 80 -16.62 9.34 22.10
N ASP A 81 -16.88 10.36 21.27
CA ASP A 81 -17.69 11.53 21.66
C ASP A 81 -19.13 11.11 22.04
N GLU A 82 -19.74 10.20 21.25
CA GLU A 82 -21.06 9.62 21.57
C GLU A 82 -21.04 8.83 22.89
N LEU A 83 -19.99 8.05 23.14
CA LEU A 83 -19.83 7.27 24.36
C LEU A 83 -19.62 8.17 25.59
N GLU A 84 -18.86 9.25 25.44
CA GLU A 84 -18.63 10.23 26.51
C GLU A 84 -19.95 10.94 26.88
N ALA A 85 -20.73 11.36 25.89
CA ALA A 85 -22.05 11.92 26.12
C ALA A 85 -23.01 10.92 26.79
N ALA A 86 -22.99 9.66 26.37
CA ALA A 86 -23.79 8.60 26.98
C ALA A 86 -23.38 8.33 28.44
N ASN A 87 -22.08 8.33 28.73
CA ASN A 87 -21.56 8.17 30.09
C ASN A 87 -21.97 9.34 30.98
N ALA A 88 -21.85 10.58 30.51
CA ALA A 88 -22.29 11.75 31.27
C ALA A 88 -23.80 11.71 31.58
N ALA A 89 -24.62 11.29 30.61
CA ALA A 89 -26.05 11.09 30.83
C ALA A 89 -26.34 9.97 31.85
N LEU A 90 -25.59 8.86 31.79
CA LEU A 90 -25.72 7.76 32.73
C LEU A 90 -25.31 8.18 34.15
N GLU A 91 -24.22 8.92 34.31
CA GLU A 91 -23.78 9.45 35.60
C GLU A 91 -24.81 10.41 36.21
N ALA A 92 -25.40 11.29 35.39
CA ALA A 92 -26.48 12.17 35.82
C ALA A 92 -27.69 11.37 36.31
N HIS A 93 -28.08 10.33 35.57
CA HIS A 93 -29.22 9.50 35.94
C HIS A 93 -28.96 8.67 37.21
N ILE A 94 -27.74 8.14 37.38
CA ILE A 94 -27.32 7.47 38.63
C ILE A 94 -27.43 8.43 39.80
N LYS A 95 -26.99 9.68 39.62
CA LYS A 95 -27.10 10.71 40.66
C LYS A 95 -28.55 11.00 41.01
N GLU A 96 -29.41 11.19 40.01
CA GLU A 96 -30.86 11.41 40.23
C GLU A 96 -31.48 10.26 41.02
N LEU A 97 -31.21 9.01 40.63
CA LEU A 97 -31.73 7.83 41.34
C LEU A 97 -31.18 7.73 42.78
N SER A 98 -29.91 8.07 43.00
CA SER A 98 -29.32 8.11 44.34
C SER A 98 -29.92 9.22 45.19
N ASP A 99 -30.17 10.40 44.62
CA ASP A 99 -30.79 11.51 45.32
C ASP A 99 -32.26 11.19 45.66
N GLU A 100 -33.00 10.53 44.75
CA GLU A 100 -34.35 10.02 45.02
C GLU A 100 -34.36 8.97 46.14
N ALA A 101 -33.43 8.01 46.11
CA ALA A 101 -33.30 6.99 47.14
C ALA A 101 -32.93 7.59 48.51
N ASN A 102 -32.13 8.66 48.55
CA ASN A 102 -31.79 9.37 49.78
C ASN A 102 -32.93 10.25 50.30
N ALA A 103 -33.76 10.78 49.40
CA ALA A 103 -34.94 11.56 49.75
C ALA A 103 -36.12 10.67 50.18
N ASP A 104 -36.04 9.36 50.02
CA ASP A 104 -37.07 8.41 50.45
C ASP A 104 -37.20 8.39 51.98
N PRO A 105 -38.35 8.85 52.54
CA PRO A 105 -38.59 8.85 53.98
C PRO A 105 -38.60 7.43 54.61
N ASP A 106 -38.84 6.39 53.80
CA ASP A 106 -38.92 5.00 54.24
C ASP A 106 -37.63 4.20 53.95
N ARG A 107 -36.54 4.86 53.53
CA ARG A 107 -35.26 4.23 53.15
C ARG A 107 -34.72 3.19 54.15
N ASP A 108 -34.80 3.47 55.46
CA ASP A 108 -34.24 2.60 56.51
C ASP A 108 -35.31 1.70 57.18
N ARG A 109 -36.53 1.62 56.62
CA ARG A 109 -37.62 0.79 57.15
C ARG A 109 -37.59 -0.63 56.56
N VAL A 110 -37.77 -1.64 57.42
CA VAL A 110 -37.74 -3.07 57.04
C VAL A 110 -38.93 -3.49 56.16
N CYS A 111 -40.00 -2.71 56.15
CA CYS A 111 -41.22 -2.97 55.39
C CYS A 111 -41.70 -1.70 54.66
N LEU A 112 -42.20 -1.89 53.42
CA LEU A 112 -42.82 -0.84 52.60
C LEU A 112 -43.95 -0.16 53.37
N SER A 113 -44.00 1.18 53.37
CA SER A 113 -45.14 1.90 53.93
C SER A 113 -46.36 1.81 53.01
N ASP A 114 -47.55 2.04 53.57
CA ASP A 114 -48.80 2.16 52.81
C ASP A 114 -48.70 3.22 51.69
N GLY A 115 -47.88 4.27 51.89
CA GLY A 115 -47.61 5.30 50.90
C GLY A 115 -46.72 4.81 49.75
N SER A 116 -45.71 3.99 50.04
CA SER A 116 -44.81 3.40 49.03
C SER A 116 -45.53 2.34 48.18
N GLY A 117 -46.47 1.59 48.77
CA GLY A 117 -47.35 0.69 48.04
C GLY A 117 -48.18 1.39 46.96
N MET A 118 -48.76 2.56 47.28
CA MET A 118 -49.51 3.38 46.31
C MET A 118 -48.63 3.94 45.19
N ARG A 119 -47.37 4.31 45.47
CA ARG A 119 -46.43 4.78 44.44
C ARG A 119 -46.09 3.68 43.43
N ILE A 120 -45.86 2.45 43.90
CA ILE A 120 -45.57 1.29 43.04
C ILE A 120 -46.79 0.88 42.21
N ASP A 121 -47.98 0.92 42.80
CA ASP A 121 -49.24 0.57 42.12
C ASP A 121 -49.61 1.57 41.00
N SER A 122 -49.20 2.85 41.13
CA SER A 122 -49.44 3.90 40.13
C SER A 122 -48.60 3.82 38.85
N ILE A 123 -47.59 2.93 38.80
CA ILE A 123 -46.71 2.72 37.64
C ILE A 123 -47.20 1.55 36.75
N HIS A 124 -48.20 0.78 37.20
CA HIS A 124 -48.92 -0.22 36.39
C HIS A 124 -50.01 0.41 35.52
#